data_AF-A0A2D3W1D4-F1
#
_entry.id   AF-A0A2D3W1D4-F1
#
_cell.length_a   1.000
_cell.length_b   1.000
_cell.length_c   1.000
_cell.angle_alpha   90.00
_cell.angle_beta   90.00
_cell.angle_gamma   90.00
#
_symmetry.space_group_name_H-M   'P 1'
#
loop_
_entity.id
_entity.type
_entity.pdbx_description
1 polymer ?
#
loop_
_entity_poly.entity_id
_entity_poly.type
_entity_poly.pdbx_seq_one_letter_code
_entity_poly.pdbx_strand_id
1 'polypeptide(L)'
;ELEVIKVDVFDENTVLLEFSGEDSALLIGKEGYRYKALSYLLYNWINLKYNLNIRLEIAEFLKNQEEMIDKYLVSVIERVNNNGRAQTKILDGVLVKIALEALRKEFPSKYVGIKSGRDGGKFIVINDFNRKNS
;
A
#
# COMPACT_ATOMS: atom_id res chain seq x y z
N GLU A 1 -27.73 0.15 1.63
CA GLU A 1 -27.49 1.58 1.94
C GLU A 1 -26.04 1.81 2.41
N LEU A 2 -25.48 3.02 2.21
CA LEU A 2 -24.19 3.45 2.76
C LEU A 2 -24.40 4.09 4.14
N GLU A 3 -23.61 3.69 5.13
CA GLU A 3 -23.66 4.27 6.48
C GLU A 3 -22.94 5.63 6.54
N VAL A 4 -23.10 6.32 7.67
CA VAL A 4 -22.37 7.57 7.94
C VAL A 4 -20.88 7.29 7.92
N ILE A 5 -20.15 8.05 7.10
CA ILE A 5 -18.69 7.95 6.97
C ILE A 5 -18.05 8.35 8.30
N LYS A 6 -17.23 7.47 8.86
CA LYS A 6 -16.47 7.76 10.08
C LYS A 6 -15.13 8.39 9.71
N VAL A 7 -14.71 9.34 10.54
CA VAL A 7 -13.47 10.09 10.37
C VAL A 7 -12.77 10.14 11.72
N ASP A 8 -11.61 9.50 11.81
CA ASP A 8 -10.86 9.35 13.06
C ASP A 8 -9.38 9.71 12.86
N VAL A 9 -8.71 10.05 13.95
CA VAL A 9 -7.25 10.26 13.94
C VAL A 9 -6.57 8.90 13.83
N PHE A 10 -5.77 8.69 12.78
CA PHE A 10 -4.98 7.47 12.63
C PHE A 10 -3.60 7.62 13.29
N ASP A 11 -2.88 8.68 12.92
CA ASP A 11 -1.61 9.09 13.51
C ASP A 11 -1.42 10.62 13.39
N GLU A 12 -0.27 11.14 13.82
CA GLU A 12 0.04 12.58 13.82
C GLU A 12 -0.17 13.29 12.47
N ASN A 13 -0.03 12.57 11.36
CA ASN A 13 -0.09 13.12 10.01
C ASN A 13 -1.12 12.42 9.11
N THR A 14 -2.00 11.58 9.67
CA THR A 14 -2.91 10.73 8.88
C THR A 14 -4.30 10.68 9.51
N VAL A 15 -5.32 10.89 8.66
CA VAL A 15 -6.72 10.68 9.03
C VAL A 15 -7.22 9.33 8.50
N LEU A 16 -7.95 8.59 9.33
CA LEU A 16 -8.69 7.39 8.94
C LEU A 16 -10.08 7.79 8.45
N LEU A 17 -10.46 7.28 7.28
CA LEU A 17 -11.78 7.40 6.69
C LEU A 17 -12.38 6.00 6.53
N GLU A 18 -13.49 5.72 7.20
CA GLU A 18 -14.16 4.41 7.11
C GLU A 18 -15.52 4.54 6.42
N PHE A 19 -15.65 3.84 5.29
CA PHE A 19 -16.90 3.70 4.55
C PHE A 19 -17.47 2.31 4.82
N SER A 20 -18.70 2.25 5.33
CA SER A 20 -19.37 0.99 5.70
C SER A 20 -20.84 1.01 5.26
N GLY A 21 -21.56 -0.07 5.53
CA GLY A 21 -22.92 -0.30 5.03
C GLY A 21 -22.98 -1.26 3.84
N GLU A 22 -24.18 -1.73 3.55
CA GLU A 22 -24.48 -2.76 2.54
C GLU A 22 -23.99 -2.38 1.12
N ASP A 23 -24.08 -1.10 0.76
CA ASP A 23 -23.68 -0.63 -0.59
C ASP A 23 -22.20 -0.22 -0.68
N SER A 24 -21.45 -0.25 0.43
CA SER A 24 -20.06 0.22 0.47
C SER A 24 -19.15 -0.52 -0.51
N ALA A 25 -19.40 -1.81 -0.76
CA ALA A 25 -18.64 -2.61 -1.71
C ALA A 25 -18.68 -2.06 -3.15
N LEU A 26 -19.73 -1.31 -3.53
CA LEU A 26 -19.81 -0.65 -4.84
C LEU A 26 -18.73 0.42 -5.02
N LEU A 27 -18.22 1.00 -3.92
CA LEU A 27 -17.15 1.99 -3.91
C LEU A 27 -15.76 1.35 -4.10
N ILE A 28 -15.64 0.03 -3.91
CA ILE A 28 -14.39 -0.71 -4.18
C ILE A 28 -14.24 -0.87 -5.70
N GLY A 29 -15.30 -1.31 -6.37
CA GLY A 29 -15.31 -1.63 -7.79
C GLY A 29 -14.50 -2.89 -8.13
N LYS A 30 -14.58 -3.32 -9.39
CA LYS A 30 -13.81 -4.47 -9.88
C LYS A 30 -12.31 -4.23 -9.67
N GLU A 31 -11.62 -5.22 -9.09
CA GLU A 31 -10.18 -5.18 -8.82
C GLU A 31 -9.72 -3.96 -7.97
N GLY A 32 -10.63 -3.33 -7.22
CA GLY A 32 -10.31 -2.17 -6.38
C GLY A 32 -10.08 -0.86 -7.16
N TYR A 33 -10.49 -0.79 -8.43
CA TYR A 33 -10.26 0.40 -9.26
C TYR A 33 -10.95 1.66 -8.71
N ARG A 34 -12.19 1.54 -8.21
CA ARG A 34 -12.91 2.68 -7.62
C ARG A 34 -12.32 3.07 -6.27
N TYR A 35 -11.91 2.09 -5.46
CA TYR A 35 -11.17 2.34 -4.21
C TYR A 35 -9.92 3.18 -4.49
N LYS A 36 -9.13 2.80 -5.50
CA LYS A 36 -7.91 3.53 -5.89
C LYS A 36 -8.20 4.96 -6.32
N ALA A 37 -9.21 5.16 -7.17
CA ALA A 37 -9.61 6.49 -7.62
C ALA A 37 -10.09 7.36 -6.44
N LEU A 38 -10.94 6.79 -5.57
CA LEU A 38 -11.48 7.48 -4.41
C LEU A 38 -10.37 7.86 -3.42
N SER A 39 -9.46 6.93 -3.12
CA SER A 39 -8.29 7.19 -2.27
C SER A 39 -7.44 8.35 -2.82
N TYR A 40 -7.19 8.38 -4.13
CA TYR A 40 -6.43 9.47 -4.74
C TYR A 40 -7.15 10.83 -4.64
N LEU A 41 -8.45 10.86 -4.91
CA LEU A 41 -9.26 12.09 -4.83
C LEU A 41 -9.33 12.63 -3.39
N LEU A 42 -9.61 11.75 -2.43
CA LEU A 42 -9.66 12.10 -1.01
C LEU A 42 -8.30 12.58 -0.51
N TYR A 43 -7.22 11.90 -0.90
CA TYR A 43 -5.86 12.30 -0.55
C TYR A 43 -5.57 13.71 -1.06
N ASN A 44 -5.80 13.98 -2.35
CA ASN A 44 -5.50 15.30 -2.92
C ASN A 44 -6.29 16.42 -2.21
N TRP A 45 -7.56 16.19 -1.91
CA TRP A 45 -8.38 17.19 -1.22
C TRP A 45 -7.91 17.44 0.22
N ILE A 46 -7.75 16.38 1.00
CA ILE A 46 -7.39 16.47 2.43
C ILE A 46 -5.97 16.98 2.58
N ASN A 47 -5.03 16.49 1.75
CA ASN A 47 -3.65 16.94 1.77
C ASN A 47 -3.53 18.42 1.39
N LEU A 48 -4.19 18.86 0.32
CA LEU A 48 -4.13 20.26 -0.11
C LEU A 48 -4.69 21.22 0.95
N LYS A 49 -5.74 20.81 1.67
CA LYS A 49 -6.43 21.68 2.62
C LYS A 49 -5.87 21.63 4.05
N TYR A 50 -5.40 20.46 4.49
CA TYR A 50 -5.04 20.20 5.87
C TYR A 50 -3.61 19.68 6.05
N ASN A 51 -2.88 19.44 4.96
CA ASN A 51 -1.55 18.83 4.97
C ASN A 51 -1.50 17.47 5.68
N LEU A 52 -2.60 16.71 5.63
CA LEU A 52 -2.71 15.37 6.19
C LEU A 52 -2.68 14.30 5.07
N ASN A 53 -2.14 13.13 5.39
CA ASN A 53 -2.33 11.91 4.62
C ASN A 53 -3.71 11.30 4.94
N ILE A 54 -4.09 10.29 4.16
CA ILE A 54 -5.31 9.52 4.43
C ILE A 54 -5.00 8.04 4.53
N ARG A 55 -5.81 7.35 5.34
CA ARG A 55 -6.04 5.92 5.30
C ARG A 55 -7.52 5.70 5.00
N LEU A 56 -7.81 5.04 3.88
CA LEU A 56 -9.20 4.77 3.45
C LEU A 56 -9.51 3.31 3.72
N GLU A 57 -10.49 3.03 4.57
CA GLU A 57 -11.04 1.69 4.75
C GLU A 57 -12.45 1.65 4.15
N ILE A 58 -12.75 0.60 3.38
CA ILE A 58 -14.09 0.38 2.82
C ILE A 58 -14.51 -1.05 3.16
N ALA A 59 -15.50 -1.18 4.05
CA ALA A 59 -15.81 -2.43 4.74
C ALA A 59 -14.56 -3.00 5.42
N GLU A 60 -13.97 -4.07 4.89
CA GLU A 60 -12.67 -4.60 5.33
C GLU A 60 -11.69 -4.74 4.16
N PHE A 61 -11.89 -3.99 3.09
CA PHE A 61 -11.11 -4.15 1.87
C PHE A 61 -9.62 -3.91 2.09
N LEU A 62 -9.23 -2.80 2.69
CA LEU A 62 -7.82 -2.45 2.89
C LEU A 62 -7.16 -3.43 3.86
N LYS A 63 -7.79 -3.68 5.01
CA LYS A 63 -7.36 -4.72 5.96
C LYS A 63 -7.10 -6.07 5.29
N ASN A 64 -8.03 -6.55 4.46
CA ASN A 64 -7.86 -7.81 3.73
C ASN A 64 -6.69 -7.77 2.73
N GLN A 65 -6.43 -6.62 2.08
CA GLN A 65 -5.25 -6.45 1.23
C GLN A 65 -3.95 -6.49 2.04
N GLU A 66 -3.93 -5.89 3.23
CA GLU A 66 -2.78 -5.90 4.14
C GLU A 66 -2.46 -7.32 4.60
N GLU A 67 -3.45 -8.05 5.10
CA GLU A 67 -3.27 -9.44 5.55
C GLU A 67 -2.76 -10.37 4.43
N MET A 68 -3.26 -10.16 3.20
CA MET A 68 -2.78 -10.92 2.04
C MET A 68 -1.31 -10.62 1.73
N ILE A 69 -0.90 -9.35 1.81
CA ILE A 69 0.48 -8.94 1.56
C ILE A 69 1.42 -9.43 2.66
N ASP A 70 1.03 -9.32 3.92
CA ASP A 70 1.83 -9.79 5.04
C ASP A 70 2.19 -11.27 4.89
N LYS A 71 1.18 -12.12 4.63
CA LYS A 71 1.38 -13.56 4.37
C LYS A 71 2.31 -13.81 3.17
N TYR A 72 2.15 -13.03 2.11
CA TYR A 72 2.99 -13.16 0.91
C TYR A 72 4.46 -12.76 1.18
N LEU A 73 4.68 -11.67 1.93
CA LEU A 73 5.99 -11.09 2.17
C LEU A 73 6.89 -11.94 3.05
N VAL A 74 6.35 -12.83 3.91
CA VAL A 74 7.15 -13.78 4.69
C VAL A 74 8.19 -14.49 3.81
N SER A 75 7.75 -15.06 2.69
CA SER A 75 8.64 -15.76 1.76
C SER A 75 9.65 -14.83 1.07
N VAL A 76 9.29 -13.56 0.85
CA VAL A 76 10.17 -12.57 0.23
C VAL A 76 11.27 -12.19 1.21
N ILE A 77 10.91 -11.94 2.46
CA ILE A 77 11.79 -11.58 3.57
C ILE A 77 12.83 -12.68 3.80
N GLU A 78 12.40 -13.94 3.86
CA GLU A 78 13.31 -15.08 3.96
C GLU A 78 14.35 -15.12 2.82
N ARG A 79 13.93 -14.86 1.58
CA ARG A 79 14.86 -14.80 0.44
C ARG A 79 15.84 -13.65 0.55
N VAL A 80 15.41 -12.49 1.06
CA VAL A 80 16.32 -11.35 1.30
C VAL A 80 17.33 -11.69 2.41
N ASN A 81 16.90 -12.31 3.49
CA ASN A 81 17.78 -12.69 4.60
C ASN A 81 18.82 -13.74 4.16
N ASN A 82 18.43 -14.70 3.32
CA ASN A 82 19.33 -15.75 2.85
C ASN A 82 20.27 -15.30 1.74
N ASN A 83 19.79 -14.49 0.79
CA ASN A 83 20.51 -14.17 -0.45
C ASN A 83 20.99 -12.71 -0.53
N GLY A 84 20.65 -11.87 0.46
CA GLY A 84 20.89 -10.43 0.47
C GLY A 84 19.98 -9.61 -0.44
N ARG A 85 19.22 -10.24 -1.34
CA ARG A 85 18.37 -9.60 -2.35
C ARG A 85 17.13 -10.42 -2.69
N ALA A 86 16.05 -9.74 -3.08
CA ALA A 86 14.86 -10.37 -3.63
C ALA A 86 14.07 -9.38 -4.51
N GLN A 87 13.07 -9.92 -5.20
CA GLN A 87 12.03 -9.12 -5.81
C GLN A 87 10.66 -9.74 -5.53
N THR A 88 9.63 -8.91 -5.49
CA THR A 88 8.24 -9.39 -5.40
C THR A 88 7.75 -9.89 -6.76
N LYS A 89 6.60 -10.58 -6.75
CA LYS A 89 5.76 -10.75 -7.93
C LYS A 89 5.25 -9.38 -8.40
N ILE A 90 4.64 -9.35 -9.58
CA ILE A 90 3.90 -8.16 -10.02
C ILE A 90 2.74 -7.95 -9.05
N LEU A 91 2.66 -6.73 -8.53
CA LEU A 91 1.61 -6.24 -7.65
C LEU A 91 0.89 -5.10 -8.36
N ASP A 92 -0.40 -4.94 -8.08
CA ASP A 92 -1.22 -3.88 -8.68
C ASP A 92 -1.98 -3.08 -7.61
N GLY A 93 -2.41 -1.88 -7.98
CA GLY A 93 -3.22 -1.01 -7.15
C GLY A 93 -2.54 -0.68 -5.82
N VAL A 94 -3.31 -0.82 -4.74
CA VAL A 94 -2.88 -0.50 -3.38
C VAL A 94 -1.82 -1.48 -2.86
N LEU A 95 -1.76 -2.71 -3.39
CA LEU A 95 -0.83 -3.76 -2.96
C LEU A 95 0.63 -3.34 -3.10
N VAL A 96 0.95 -2.57 -4.15
CA VAL A 96 2.30 -2.05 -4.38
C VAL A 96 2.73 -1.14 -3.23
N LYS A 97 1.83 -0.28 -2.74
CA LYS A 97 2.11 0.66 -1.65
C LYS A 97 2.27 -0.06 -0.32
N ILE A 98 1.32 -0.94 0.02
CA ILE A 98 1.35 -1.75 1.25
C ILE A 98 2.66 -2.56 1.32
N ALA A 99 2.99 -3.27 0.25
CA ALA A 99 4.20 -4.08 0.22
C ALA A 99 5.48 -3.25 0.31
N LEU A 100 5.51 -2.07 -0.31
CA LEU A 100 6.68 -1.18 -0.26
C LEU A 100 6.92 -0.65 1.14
N GLU A 101 5.86 -0.22 1.84
CA GLU A 101 5.93 0.28 3.21
C GLU A 101 6.39 -0.81 4.18
N ALA A 102 5.80 -2.00 4.10
CA ALA A 102 6.19 -3.15 4.92
C ALA A 102 7.67 -3.54 4.71
N LEU A 103 8.12 -3.65 3.45
CA LEU A 103 9.50 -4.01 3.13
C LEU A 103 10.51 -2.93 3.54
N ARG A 104 10.16 -1.64 3.46
CA ARG A 104 11.02 -0.54 3.93
C ARG A 104 11.16 -0.55 5.44
N LYS A 105 10.08 -0.88 6.16
CA LYS A 105 10.10 -1.03 7.61
C LYS A 105 10.96 -2.22 8.04
N GLU A 106 10.86 -3.35 7.34
CA GLU A 106 11.62 -4.55 7.62
C GLU A 106 13.12 -4.40 7.27
N PHE A 107 13.43 -3.74 6.16
CA PHE A 107 14.80 -3.58 5.65
C PHE A 107 15.22 -2.10 5.54
N PRO A 108 15.32 -1.37 6.67
CA PRO A 108 15.63 0.07 6.64
C PRO A 108 17.03 0.38 6.10
N SER A 109 17.95 -0.58 6.17
CA SER A 109 19.33 -0.44 5.69
C SER A 109 19.56 -0.96 4.26
N LYS A 110 18.50 -1.36 3.54
CA LYS A 110 18.58 -1.82 2.16
C LYS A 110 17.86 -0.86 1.23
N TYR A 111 18.22 -0.89 -0.05
CA TYR A 111 17.43 -0.26 -1.08
C TYR A 111 16.15 -1.07 -1.29
N VAL A 112 14.99 -0.43 -1.11
CA VAL A 112 13.66 -0.99 -1.38
C VAL A 112 12.91 -0.02 -2.29
N GLY A 113 12.73 -0.42 -3.56
CA GLY A 113 12.17 0.46 -4.59
C GLY A 113 11.29 -0.26 -5.59
N ILE A 114 10.29 0.47 -6.10
CA ILE A 114 9.41 0.00 -7.17
C ILE A 114 10.15 0.04 -8.51
N LYS A 115 10.00 -1.02 -9.30
CA LYS A 115 10.35 -1.05 -10.72
C LYS A 115 9.14 -1.45 -11.57
N SER A 116 9.17 -1.06 -12.83
CA SER A 116 8.17 -1.46 -13.83
C SER A 116 8.75 -2.53 -14.74
N GLY A 117 7.98 -3.58 -14.99
CA GLY A 117 8.26 -4.58 -16.02
C GLY A 117 8.00 -4.02 -17.42
N ARG A 118 8.33 -4.81 -18.45
CA ARG A 118 8.11 -4.43 -19.86
C ARG A 118 6.64 -4.15 -20.17
N ASP A 119 5.74 -4.88 -19.52
CA ASP A 119 4.29 -4.77 -19.71
C ASP A 119 3.64 -3.72 -18.77
N GLY A 120 4.43 -2.88 -18.10
CA GLY A 120 3.94 -1.85 -17.18
C GLY A 120 3.57 -2.33 -15.77
N GLY A 121 3.55 -3.64 -15.54
CA GLY A 121 3.34 -4.23 -14.21
C GLY A 121 4.40 -3.79 -13.20
N LYS A 122 3.99 -3.46 -11.98
CA LYS A 122 4.89 -2.97 -10.93
C LYS A 122 5.34 -4.09 -10.01
N PHE A 123 6.60 -4.08 -9.63
CA PHE A 123 7.16 -5.00 -8.63
C PHE A 123 8.19 -4.26 -7.76
N ILE A 124 8.52 -4.81 -6.61
CA ILE A 124 9.46 -4.19 -5.66
C ILE A 124 10.76 -4.98 -5.69
N VAL A 125 11.88 -4.28 -5.77
CA VAL A 125 13.23 -4.84 -5.67
C VAL A 125 13.85 -4.45 -4.34
N ILE A 126 14.48 -5.43 -3.70
CA ILE A 126 15.23 -5.30 -2.46
C ILE A 126 16.68 -5.73 -2.71
N ASN A 127 17.64 -4.85 -2.46
CA ASN A 127 19.07 -5.14 -2.54
C ASN A 127 19.88 -4.20 -1.65
N ASP A 128 21.16 -4.51 -1.45
CA ASP A 128 22.06 -3.59 -0.75
C ASP A 128 22.21 -2.28 -1.53
N PHE A 129 22.36 -1.17 -0.80
CA PHE A 129 22.68 0.10 -1.42
C PHE A 129 23.99 -0.04 -2.20
N ASN A 130 24.01 0.49 -3.43
CA ASN A 130 25.25 0.60 -4.18
C ASN A 130 26.22 1.48 -3.40
N ARG A 131 27.15 0.85 -2.66
CA ARG A 131 28.41 1.50 -2.31
C ARG A 131 29.13 1.71 -3.65
N LYS A 132 28.99 2.90 -4.24
CA LYS A 132 30.04 3.41 -5.11
C LYS A 132 31.27 3.46 -4.22
N ASN A 133 32.16 2.47 -4.35
CA ASN A 133 33.49 2.53 -3.77
C ASN A 133 34.10 3.86 -4.21
N SER A 134 34.34 4.74 -3.25
CA SER A 134 35.17 5.92 -3.42
C SER A 134 36.62 5.50 -3.27
#